data_AF-A0A8H5BXQ2-F1
#
_entry.id   AF-A0A8H5BXQ2-F1
#
_cell.length_a   1.000
_cell.length_b   1.000
_cell.length_c   1.000
_cell.angle_alpha   90.00
_cell.angle_beta   90.00
_cell.angle_gamma   90.00
#
_symmetry.space_group_name_H-M   'P 1'
#
loop_
_entity.id
_entity.type
_entity.pdbx_description
1 polymer ?
#
loop_
_entity_poly.entity_id
_entity_poly.type
_entity_poly.pdbx_seq_one_letter_code
_entity_poly.pdbx_strand_id
1 'polypeptide(L)'
;MASFFSVPKPLVAFNSKFPLKTYPPIRPTTKNPLTGPTLWIAPPKDGNLSNDVECLKWQAYLALRGVKGVQLRYDVAPEGSLDGVLPNLHVPLAESPLKNVPEVGRPDENGELLPTHGIPGWVDAELGVDSAADPLEGYVNEAARVESRAWVSLLEGVVHAALILSQPQPSIFYSLLFPSAKPPYSDSLQKILSPPPASLTGLCSFIPPQGTRVNTIAILSQYRDAISALSERLGTDTWFLGSSEPTPLDALAFAYLHCLLNSGDTVRIEVTRRVNLVAWEWRVRSLVRDGFVW
;
A
#
# COMPACT_ATOMS: atom_id res chain seq x y z
N MET A 1 7.76 0.25 38.02
CA MET A 1 8.61 -0.06 39.19
C MET A 1 10.01 -0.36 38.69
N ALA A 2 10.95 0.56 38.86
CA ALA A 2 12.34 0.41 38.41
C ALA A 2 13.07 -0.63 39.27
N SER A 3 13.91 -1.47 38.67
CA SER A 3 14.74 -2.42 39.39
C SER A 3 15.82 -1.68 40.18
N PHE A 4 15.73 -1.68 41.50
CA PHE A 4 16.68 -1.03 42.41
C PHE A 4 17.99 -1.81 42.63
N PHE A 5 18.21 -2.92 41.93
CA PHE A 5 19.41 -3.74 42.08
C PHE A 5 20.15 -3.86 40.74
N SER A 6 21.20 -3.07 40.59
CA SER A 6 22.19 -3.25 39.52
C SER A 6 23.19 -4.32 39.95
N VAL A 7 23.39 -5.34 39.10
CA VAL A 7 24.27 -6.46 39.41
C VAL A 7 25.73 -5.98 39.51
N PRO A 8 26.48 -6.36 40.57
CA PRO A 8 27.90 -6.01 40.68
C PRO A 8 28.71 -6.47 39.46
N LYS A 9 29.55 -5.58 38.93
CA LYS A 9 30.48 -5.83 37.80
C LYS A 9 31.24 -7.18 37.86
N PRO A 10 31.75 -7.68 39.01
CA PRO A 10 32.44 -8.97 39.03
C PRO A 10 31.52 -10.16 38.73
N LEU A 11 30.25 -10.11 39.14
CA LEU A 11 29.27 -11.16 38.84
C LEU A 11 28.87 -11.12 37.35
N VAL A 12 28.78 -9.92 36.77
CA VAL A 12 28.60 -9.75 35.31
C VAL A 12 29.79 -10.35 34.55
N ALA A 13 31.02 -10.09 35.00
CA ALA A 13 32.23 -10.65 34.41
C ALA A 13 32.32 -12.18 34.54
N PHE A 14 31.94 -12.73 35.69
CA PHE A 14 31.85 -14.19 35.88
C PHE A 14 30.79 -14.81 34.94
N ASN A 15 29.60 -14.22 34.86
CA ASN A 15 28.53 -14.69 34.00
C ASN A 15 28.83 -14.53 32.51
N SER A 16 29.69 -13.59 32.11
CA SER A 16 30.13 -13.44 30.71
C SER A 16 30.95 -14.64 30.18
N LYS A 17 31.48 -15.48 31.07
CA LYS A 17 32.18 -16.74 30.70
C LYS A 17 31.22 -17.85 30.28
N PHE A 18 29.92 -17.68 30.54
CA PHE A 18 28.88 -18.59 30.09
C PHE A 18 28.15 -17.97 28.88
N PRO A 19 27.82 -18.76 27.85
CA PRO A 19 27.94 -20.21 27.72
C PRO A 19 29.37 -20.69 27.36
N LEU A 20 29.74 -21.89 27.84
CA LEU A 20 31.08 -22.49 27.62
C LEU A 20 31.38 -22.84 26.15
N LYS A 21 30.34 -23.05 25.33
CA LYS A 21 30.44 -23.32 23.90
C LYS A 21 29.27 -22.69 23.18
N THR A 22 29.56 -21.81 22.24
CA THR A 22 28.57 -21.23 21.33
C THR A 22 28.67 -21.96 20.00
N TYR A 23 27.57 -22.56 19.55
CA TYR A 23 27.51 -23.18 18.22
C TYR A 23 27.37 -22.10 17.14
N PRO A 24 27.82 -22.38 15.90
CA PRO A 24 27.56 -21.46 14.80
C PRO A 24 26.05 -21.29 14.58
N PRO A 25 25.61 -20.13 14.07
CA PRO A 25 24.20 -19.88 13.80
C PRO A 25 23.66 -20.90 12.78
N ILE A 26 22.53 -21.53 13.11
CA ILE A 26 21.82 -22.41 12.19
C ILE A 26 21.12 -21.51 11.17
N ARG A 27 21.57 -21.56 9.92
CA ARG A 27 20.93 -20.81 8.83
C ARG A 27 19.73 -21.59 8.31
N PRO A 28 18.53 -20.99 8.25
CA PRO A 28 17.38 -21.62 7.60
C PRO A 28 17.69 -21.88 6.12
N THR A 29 17.34 -23.07 5.64
CA THR A 29 17.65 -23.54 4.27
C THR A 29 16.88 -22.79 3.18
N THR A 30 15.74 -22.21 3.53
CA THR A 30 14.83 -21.49 2.61
C THR A 30 15.05 -19.98 2.57
N LYS A 31 16.04 -19.48 3.30
CA LYS A 31 16.31 -18.04 3.38
C LYS A 31 17.17 -17.60 2.20
N ASN A 32 16.54 -16.94 1.24
CA ASN A 32 17.25 -16.28 0.16
C ASN A 32 17.85 -14.97 0.67
N PRO A 33 19.14 -14.69 0.41
CA PRO A 33 19.73 -13.40 0.73
C PRO A 33 19.08 -12.32 -0.14
N LEU A 34 18.78 -11.17 0.45
CA LEU A 34 18.29 -10.02 -0.32
C LEU A 34 19.43 -9.52 -1.20
N THR A 35 19.17 -9.47 -2.50
CA THR A 35 20.14 -8.97 -3.48
C THR A 35 19.94 -7.48 -3.75
N GLY A 36 18.76 -6.94 -3.43
CA GLY A 36 18.40 -5.54 -3.62
C GLY A 36 17.14 -5.18 -2.83
N PRO A 37 16.65 -3.93 -2.96
CA PRO A 37 15.46 -3.47 -2.27
C PRO A 37 14.27 -4.31 -2.75
N THR A 38 13.53 -4.89 -1.82
CA THR A 38 12.47 -5.86 -2.12
C THR A 38 11.14 -5.39 -1.57
N LEU A 39 10.17 -5.10 -2.43
CA LEU A 39 8.82 -4.70 -2.04
C LEU A 39 7.94 -5.93 -1.80
N TRP A 40 7.31 -5.98 -0.63
CA TRP A 40 6.36 -7.02 -0.26
C TRP A 40 4.97 -6.58 -0.68
N ILE A 41 4.30 -7.39 -1.50
CA ILE A 41 3.02 -7.05 -2.12
C ILE A 41 2.01 -8.19 -1.94
N ALA A 42 0.73 -7.85 -2.01
CA ALA A 42 -0.31 -8.85 -2.17
C ALA A 42 -0.14 -9.58 -3.52
N PRO A 43 -0.44 -10.89 -3.58
CA PRO A 43 -0.18 -11.70 -4.75
C PRO A 43 -0.92 -11.15 -5.99
N PRO A 44 -0.23 -11.10 -7.16
CA PRO A 44 -0.86 -10.71 -8.41
C PRO A 44 -1.86 -11.78 -8.85
N LYS A 45 -2.93 -11.36 -9.55
CA LYS A 45 -3.84 -12.30 -10.23
C LYS A 45 -3.27 -12.73 -11.59
N ASP A 46 -2.85 -11.74 -12.37
CA ASP A 46 -2.32 -11.92 -13.73
C ASP A 46 -1.03 -11.10 -13.90
N GLY A 47 0.05 -11.78 -14.26
CA GLY A 47 1.36 -11.15 -14.40
C GLY A 47 1.93 -10.73 -13.04
N ASN A 48 2.44 -9.50 -12.97
CA ASN A 48 3.35 -9.12 -11.89
C ASN A 48 2.93 -7.84 -11.14
N LEU A 49 1.71 -7.36 -11.39
CA LEU A 49 1.11 -6.21 -10.71
C LEU A 49 0.18 -6.70 -9.60
N SER A 50 0.29 -6.09 -8.42
CA SER A 50 -0.53 -6.51 -7.28
C SER A 50 -2.02 -6.32 -7.57
N ASN A 51 -2.84 -7.22 -7.04
CA ASN A 51 -4.29 -7.09 -7.08
C ASN A 51 -4.85 -6.14 -6.01
N ASP A 52 -4.01 -5.73 -5.04
CA ASP A 52 -4.38 -4.78 -4.00
C ASP A 52 -4.03 -3.34 -4.40
N VAL A 53 -4.93 -2.40 -4.08
CA VAL A 53 -4.79 -1.00 -4.49
C VAL A 53 -3.62 -0.32 -3.78
N GLU A 54 -3.45 -0.56 -2.48
CA GLU A 54 -2.36 0.08 -1.72
C GLU A 54 -1.01 -0.46 -2.19
N CYS A 55 -0.89 -1.77 -2.37
CA CYS A 55 0.32 -2.39 -2.93
C CYS A 55 0.66 -1.82 -4.31
N LEU A 56 -0.33 -1.69 -5.20
CA LEU A 56 -0.13 -1.20 -6.55
C LEU A 56 0.19 0.30 -6.60
N LYS A 57 -0.37 1.11 -5.69
CA LYS A 57 -0.03 2.53 -5.51
C LYS A 57 1.47 2.67 -5.24
N TRP A 58 2.02 1.87 -4.32
CA TRP A 58 3.44 1.94 -3.98
C TRP A 58 4.34 1.33 -5.06
N GLN A 59 3.88 0.29 -5.76
CA GLN A 59 4.56 -0.19 -6.96
C GLN A 59 4.68 0.92 -8.02
N ALA A 60 3.57 1.61 -8.30
CA ALA A 60 3.55 2.68 -9.27
C ALA A 60 4.37 3.88 -8.82
N TYR A 61 4.28 4.26 -7.54
CA TYR A 61 5.05 5.37 -6.98
C TYR A 61 6.56 5.18 -7.15
N LEU A 62 7.08 3.99 -6.83
CA LEU A 62 8.51 3.67 -6.98
C LEU A 62 8.96 3.74 -8.45
N ALA A 63 8.19 3.12 -9.35
CA ALA A 63 8.53 3.09 -10.76
C ALA A 63 8.45 4.49 -11.41
N LEU A 64 7.43 5.28 -11.05
CA LEU A 64 7.23 6.63 -11.60
C LEU A 64 8.26 7.64 -11.09
N ARG A 65 8.74 7.49 -9.84
CA ARG A 65 9.89 8.26 -9.32
C ARG A 65 11.23 7.82 -9.90
N GLY A 66 11.26 6.77 -10.71
CA GLY A 66 12.44 6.32 -11.43
C GLY A 66 13.38 5.43 -10.61
N VAL A 67 12.93 4.89 -9.48
CA VAL A 67 13.71 3.91 -8.70
C VAL A 67 13.76 2.60 -9.49
N LYS A 68 14.98 2.11 -9.76
CA LYS A 68 15.22 0.88 -10.53
C LYS A 68 15.82 -0.21 -9.64
N GLY A 69 15.65 -1.46 -10.04
CA GLY A 69 16.27 -2.60 -9.33
C GLY A 69 15.47 -3.10 -8.13
N VAL A 70 14.25 -2.61 -7.94
CA VAL A 70 13.36 -3.10 -6.89
C VAL A 70 12.84 -4.49 -7.26
N GLN A 71 13.03 -5.45 -6.37
CA GLN A 71 12.52 -6.81 -6.48
C GLN A 71 11.14 -6.91 -5.85
N LEU A 72 10.35 -7.89 -6.27
CA LEU A 72 9.02 -8.12 -5.71
C LEU A 72 8.94 -9.43 -4.95
N ARG A 73 8.21 -9.41 -3.85
CA ARG A 73 7.96 -10.55 -2.99
C ARG A 73 6.49 -10.64 -2.62
N TYR A 74 5.88 -11.81 -2.81
CA TYR A 74 4.44 -12.02 -2.60
C TYR A 74 4.09 -13.32 -1.86
N ASP A 75 5.09 -14.02 -1.32
CA ASP A 75 4.93 -15.21 -0.46
C ASP A 75 4.55 -14.86 0.99
N VAL A 76 4.69 -13.59 1.38
CA VAL A 76 4.43 -13.12 2.74
C VAL A 76 2.96 -12.69 2.87
N ALA A 77 2.24 -13.30 3.81
CA ALA A 77 0.89 -12.89 4.16
C ALA A 77 0.89 -11.58 4.98
N PRO A 78 -0.20 -10.80 4.99
CA PRO A 78 -0.27 -9.53 5.73
C PRO A 78 0.06 -9.67 7.21
N GLU A 79 -0.22 -10.81 7.84
CA GLU A 79 0.08 -11.06 9.25
C GLU A 79 1.59 -11.13 9.53
N GLY A 80 2.40 -11.43 8.51
CA GLY A 80 3.87 -11.42 8.58
C GLY A 80 4.50 -10.08 8.24
N SER A 81 3.68 -9.07 7.93
CA SER A 81 4.11 -7.71 7.56
C SER A 81 4.13 -6.79 8.79
N LEU A 82 4.82 -5.65 8.70
CA LEU A 82 4.80 -4.62 9.74
C LEU A 82 3.38 -4.05 9.84
N ASP A 83 2.93 -3.82 11.07
CA ASP A 83 1.57 -3.35 11.40
C ASP A 83 0.44 -4.28 10.91
N GLY A 84 0.76 -5.48 10.42
CA GLY A 84 -0.21 -6.41 9.85
C GLY A 84 -0.77 -5.95 8.49
N VAL A 85 -0.11 -4.99 7.83
CA VAL A 85 -0.55 -4.39 6.56
C VAL A 85 0.56 -4.39 5.51
N LEU A 86 0.21 -4.87 4.31
CA LEU A 86 1.05 -4.74 3.10
C LEU A 86 0.71 -3.42 2.39
N PRO A 87 1.68 -2.78 1.70
CA PRO A 87 3.02 -3.26 1.41
C PRO A 87 4.09 -2.84 2.44
N ASN A 88 5.21 -3.57 2.48
CA ASN A 88 6.42 -3.13 3.18
C ASN A 88 7.63 -3.20 2.25
N LEU A 89 8.63 -2.36 2.49
CA LEU A 89 9.85 -2.34 1.71
C LEU A 89 11.01 -2.90 2.53
N HIS A 90 11.63 -3.99 2.05
CA HIS A 90 12.79 -4.58 2.70
C HIS A 90 14.06 -4.09 2.01
N VAL A 91 14.83 -3.26 2.71
CA VAL A 91 16.07 -2.65 2.20
C VAL A 91 17.27 -3.41 2.75
N PRO A 92 18.20 -3.87 1.90
CA PRO A 92 19.44 -4.50 2.36
C PRO A 92 20.27 -3.53 3.22
N LEU A 93 21.03 -4.08 4.19
CA LEU A 93 21.88 -3.27 5.08
C LEU A 93 22.90 -2.38 4.34
N ALA A 94 23.31 -2.78 3.13
CA ALA A 94 24.25 -2.01 2.31
C ALA A 94 23.68 -0.66 1.82
N GLU A 95 22.35 -0.61 1.65
CA GLU A 95 21.59 0.49 1.05
C GLU A 95 20.71 1.23 2.07
N SER A 96 20.66 0.76 3.33
CA SER A 96 19.89 1.46 4.37
C SER A 96 20.53 2.82 4.71
N PRO A 97 19.73 3.90 4.81
CA PRO A 97 20.21 5.21 5.24
C PRO A 97 20.71 5.23 6.69
N LEU A 98 20.38 4.20 7.50
CA LEU A 98 20.86 4.03 8.88
C LEU A 98 22.29 3.48 9.00
N LYS A 99 23.03 3.37 7.88
CA LYS A 99 24.43 2.92 7.81
C LYS A 99 25.37 3.55 8.85
N ASN A 100 25.03 4.74 9.35
CA ASN A 100 25.87 5.55 10.24
C ASN A 100 25.41 5.59 11.71
N VAL A 101 24.34 4.87 12.11
CA VAL A 101 23.91 4.84 13.52
C VAL A 101 24.62 3.70 14.24
N PRO A 102 25.51 3.98 15.22
CA PRO A 102 26.14 2.93 15.99
C PRO A 102 25.16 2.33 16.99
N GLU A 103 24.80 1.07 16.74
CA GLU A 103 24.39 0.05 17.72
C GLU A 103 23.22 0.38 18.67
N VAL A 104 22.00 0.08 18.24
CA VAL A 104 20.95 -0.45 19.14
C VAL A 104 20.38 -1.72 18.53
N GLY A 105 20.92 -2.86 18.94
CA GLY A 105 20.58 -4.18 18.41
C GLY A 105 21.41 -4.51 17.17
N ARG A 106 21.95 -5.73 17.11
CA ARG A 106 22.66 -6.22 15.92
C ARG A 106 21.75 -6.00 14.71
N PRO A 107 22.19 -5.32 13.63
CA PRO A 107 21.44 -5.39 12.40
C PRO A 107 21.37 -6.87 12.05
N ASP A 108 20.16 -7.41 11.92
CA ASP A 108 19.99 -8.72 11.32
C ASP A 108 20.75 -8.69 9.99
N GLU A 109 21.41 -9.79 9.61
CA GLU A 109 22.15 -9.91 8.34
C GLU A 109 21.29 -9.55 7.09
N ASN A 110 19.98 -9.32 7.28
CA ASN A 110 18.97 -9.17 6.25
C ASN A 110 18.66 -7.72 5.89
N GLY A 111 19.10 -6.73 6.66
CA GLY A 111 18.74 -5.32 6.43
C GLY A 111 17.51 -4.86 7.20
N GLU A 112 16.90 -3.78 6.73
CA GLU A 112 15.85 -3.03 7.40
C GLU A 112 14.51 -3.19 6.68
N LEU A 113 13.46 -3.52 7.43
CA LEU A 113 12.10 -3.57 6.92
C LEU A 113 11.41 -2.24 7.22
N LEU A 114 10.98 -1.54 6.18
CA LEU A 114 10.33 -0.25 6.24
C LEU A 114 8.81 -0.40 6.11
N PRO A 115 8.02 0.27 6.98
CA PRO A 115 6.58 0.34 6.84
C PRO A 115 6.19 1.26 5.66
N THR A 116 4.93 1.19 5.26
CA THR A 116 4.35 1.95 4.13
C THR A 116 4.67 3.45 4.17
N HIS A 117 4.57 4.07 5.35
CA HIS A 117 4.80 5.50 5.53
C HIS A 117 6.29 5.88 5.45
N GLY A 118 7.21 4.92 5.59
CA GLY A 118 8.65 5.13 5.47
C GLY A 118 9.18 5.07 4.03
N ILE A 119 8.36 4.57 3.08
CA ILE A 119 8.77 4.40 1.68
C ILE A 119 9.18 5.73 1.02
N PRO A 120 8.40 6.84 1.11
CA PRO A 120 8.79 8.11 0.49
C PRO A 120 10.14 8.63 0.99
N GLY A 121 10.38 8.56 2.31
CA GLY A 121 11.64 9.02 2.90
C GLY A 121 12.84 8.22 2.43
N TRP A 122 12.66 6.91 2.21
CA TRP A 122 13.71 6.07 1.61
C TRP A 122 13.94 6.41 0.12
N VAL A 123 12.88 6.62 -0.65
CA VAL A 123 12.98 7.00 -2.08
C VAL A 123 13.72 8.32 -2.25
N ASP A 124 13.38 9.31 -1.43
CA ASP A 124 14.03 10.63 -1.45
C ASP A 124 15.51 10.52 -1.09
N ALA A 125 15.86 9.66 -0.12
CA ALA A 125 17.25 9.37 0.23
C ALA A 125 18.02 8.65 -0.89
N GLU A 126 17.41 7.69 -1.57
CA GLU A 126 18.01 6.93 -2.69
C GLU A 126 18.24 7.82 -3.92
N LEU A 127 17.29 8.71 -4.21
CA LEU A 127 17.40 9.66 -5.34
C LEU A 127 18.24 10.90 -5.00
N GLY A 128 18.62 11.08 -3.73
CA GLY A 128 19.33 12.28 -3.25
C GLY A 128 18.49 13.56 -3.40
N VAL A 129 17.16 13.44 -3.40
CA VAL A 129 16.24 14.57 -3.51
C VAL A 129 15.84 14.98 -2.10
N ASP A 130 16.28 16.15 -1.66
CA ASP A 130 15.79 16.69 -0.40
C ASP A 130 14.30 17.04 -0.56
N SER A 131 13.40 16.45 0.24
CA SER A 131 11.96 16.77 0.18
C SER A 131 11.68 18.26 0.49
N ALA A 132 12.64 18.95 1.12
CA ALA A 132 12.61 20.40 1.30
C ALA A 132 12.88 21.20 0.01
N ALA A 133 13.59 20.60 -0.95
CA ALA A 133 13.90 21.20 -2.25
C ALA A 133 12.74 21.07 -3.25
N ASP A 134 11.89 20.03 -3.14
CA ASP A 134 10.67 19.86 -3.93
C ASP A 134 9.39 19.94 -3.06
N PRO A 135 8.98 21.15 -2.63
CA PRO A 135 7.78 21.34 -1.82
C PRO A 135 6.47 21.02 -2.57
N LEU A 136 6.54 20.92 -3.90
CA LEU A 136 5.39 20.69 -4.76
C LEU A 136 5.26 19.23 -5.19
N GLU A 137 6.16 18.33 -4.84
CA GLU A 137 6.07 16.88 -5.13
C GLU A 137 5.79 16.58 -6.63
N GLY A 138 6.35 17.38 -7.53
CA GLY A 138 6.13 17.31 -8.98
C GLY A 138 4.86 18.00 -9.51
N TYR A 139 4.01 18.59 -8.65
CA TYR A 139 2.85 19.38 -9.10
C TYR A 139 3.29 20.73 -9.69
N VAL A 140 2.53 21.22 -10.68
CA VAL A 140 2.80 22.50 -11.35
C VAL A 140 2.75 23.70 -10.39
N ASN A 141 1.74 23.74 -9.52
CA ASN A 141 1.46 24.87 -8.62
C ASN A 141 0.88 24.37 -7.29
N GLU A 142 0.92 25.21 -6.25
CA GLU A 142 0.30 24.89 -4.95
C GLU A 142 -1.21 24.62 -5.05
N ALA A 143 -1.91 25.35 -5.93
CA ALA A 143 -3.33 25.12 -6.19
C ALA A 143 -3.60 23.70 -6.72
N ALA A 144 -2.73 23.17 -7.60
CA ALA A 144 -2.83 21.80 -8.08
C ALA A 144 -2.56 20.80 -6.95
N ARG A 145 -1.60 21.08 -6.06
CA ARG A 145 -1.35 20.24 -4.87
C ARG A 145 -2.55 20.20 -3.91
N VAL A 146 -3.29 21.30 -3.77
CA VAL A 146 -4.51 21.32 -2.96
C VAL A 146 -5.64 20.58 -3.69
N GLU A 147 -5.77 20.78 -5.00
CA GLU A 147 -6.74 20.06 -5.84
C GLU A 147 -6.50 18.54 -5.80
N SER A 148 -5.24 18.09 -5.81
CA SER A 148 -4.89 16.67 -5.76
C SER A 148 -5.42 15.99 -4.49
N ARG A 149 -5.43 16.69 -3.35
CA ARG A 149 -6.00 16.15 -2.10
C ARG A 149 -7.50 15.88 -2.20
N ALA A 150 -8.24 16.72 -2.93
CA ALA A 150 -9.66 16.48 -3.18
C ALA A 150 -9.85 15.24 -4.07
N TRP A 151 -9.00 15.06 -5.08
CA TRP A 151 -9.01 13.87 -5.92
C TRP A 151 -8.62 12.59 -5.16
N VAL A 152 -7.62 12.65 -4.29
CA VAL A 152 -7.23 11.55 -3.39
C VAL A 152 -8.42 11.16 -2.52
N SER A 153 -9.09 12.12 -1.89
CA SER A 153 -10.28 11.85 -1.05
C SER A 153 -11.43 11.23 -1.85
N LEU A 154 -11.63 11.65 -3.11
CA LEU A 154 -12.65 11.09 -3.99
C LEU A 154 -12.31 9.64 -4.40
N LEU A 155 -11.03 9.36 -4.68
CA LEU A 155 -10.55 8.02 -5.04
C LEU A 155 -10.60 7.05 -3.85
N GLU A 156 -10.06 7.46 -2.70
CA GLU A 156 -10.05 6.67 -1.46
C GLU A 156 -11.44 6.52 -0.84
N GLY A 157 -12.36 7.44 -1.15
CA GLY A 157 -13.75 7.41 -0.72
C GLY A 157 -14.67 6.63 -1.68
N VAL A 158 -15.26 7.35 -2.62
CA VAL A 158 -16.35 6.85 -3.48
C VAL A 158 -15.87 5.73 -4.40
N VAL A 159 -14.69 5.89 -5.02
CA VAL A 159 -14.17 4.92 -5.98
C VAL A 159 -13.73 3.64 -5.27
N HIS A 160 -13.06 3.76 -4.12
CA HIS A 160 -12.72 2.60 -3.31
C HIS A 160 -13.96 1.87 -2.79
N ALA A 161 -15.01 2.59 -2.38
CA ALA A 161 -16.26 1.98 -1.96
C ALA A 161 -16.93 1.20 -3.11
N ALA A 162 -16.96 1.75 -4.33
CA ALA A 162 -17.46 1.05 -5.51
C ALA A 162 -16.64 -0.19 -5.86
N LEU A 163 -15.31 -0.11 -5.73
CA LEU A 163 -14.40 -1.23 -5.94
C LEU A 163 -14.68 -2.36 -4.95
N ILE A 164 -14.80 -2.05 -3.66
CA ILE A 164 -15.14 -3.04 -2.61
C ILE A 164 -16.49 -3.72 -2.91
N LEU A 165 -17.51 -2.95 -3.32
CA LEU A 165 -18.81 -3.51 -3.69
C LEU A 165 -18.76 -4.44 -4.91
N SER A 166 -17.78 -4.25 -5.80
CA SER A 166 -17.61 -5.09 -7.00
C SER A 166 -16.84 -6.39 -6.75
N GLN A 167 -16.15 -6.52 -5.60
CA GLN A 167 -15.36 -7.70 -5.30
C GLN A 167 -16.26 -8.91 -4.98
N PRO A 168 -15.88 -10.13 -5.41
CA PRO A 168 -16.67 -11.32 -5.15
C PRO A 168 -16.76 -11.57 -3.63
N GLN A 169 -17.98 -11.73 -3.13
CA GLN A 169 -18.19 -12.10 -1.74
C GLN A 169 -17.76 -13.56 -1.51
N PRO A 170 -17.02 -13.86 -0.43
CA PRO A 170 -16.70 -15.23 -0.10
C PRO A 170 -17.99 -16.01 0.19
N SER A 171 -18.02 -17.28 -0.22
CA SER A 171 -19.14 -18.17 0.11
C SER A 171 -19.36 -18.22 1.62
N ILE A 172 -20.62 -18.29 2.05
CA ILE A 172 -20.98 -18.37 3.48
C ILE A 172 -20.25 -19.52 4.17
N PHE A 173 -20.18 -20.69 3.51
CA PHE A 173 -19.44 -21.85 4.00
C PHE A 173 -17.94 -21.60 4.19
N TYR A 174 -17.31 -20.86 3.26
CA TYR A 174 -15.91 -20.51 3.37
C TYR A 174 -15.67 -19.59 4.57
N SER A 175 -16.56 -18.63 4.80
CA SER A 175 -16.50 -17.71 5.94
C SER A 175 -16.67 -18.45 7.29
N LEU A 176 -17.45 -19.53 7.32
CA LEU A 176 -17.60 -20.38 8.50
C LEU A 176 -16.38 -21.27 8.76
N LEU A 177 -15.77 -21.81 7.71
CA LEU A 177 -14.59 -22.69 7.82
C LEU A 177 -13.30 -21.91 8.10
N PHE A 178 -13.21 -20.68 7.60
CA PHE A 178 -12.05 -19.81 7.72
C PHE A 178 -12.46 -18.46 8.32
N PRO A 179 -12.80 -18.41 9.62
CA PRO A 179 -13.24 -17.18 10.29
C PRO A 179 -12.16 -16.10 10.37
N SER A 180 -10.89 -16.47 10.12
CA SER A 180 -9.75 -15.55 10.05
C SER A 180 -9.45 -15.04 8.63
N ALA A 181 -10.14 -15.55 7.60
CA ALA A 181 -10.07 -14.93 6.28
C ALA A 181 -10.65 -13.51 6.39
N LYS A 182 -9.99 -12.53 5.74
CA LYS A 182 -10.24 -11.07 5.83
C LYS A 182 -11.66 -10.70 6.26
N PRO A 183 -11.82 -9.76 7.22
CA PRO A 183 -13.13 -9.40 7.75
C PRO A 183 -14.10 -9.04 6.63
N PRO A 184 -15.41 -9.30 6.81
CA PRO A 184 -16.40 -9.03 5.79
C PRO A 184 -16.33 -7.55 5.35
N TYR A 185 -16.32 -7.34 4.04
CA TYR A 185 -16.19 -6.05 3.34
C TYR A 185 -17.09 -4.90 3.87
N SER A 186 -18.11 -5.23 4.68
CA SER A 186 -18.99 -4.26 5.34
C SER A 186 -18.27 -3.37 6.37
N ASP A 187 -17.29 -3.90 7.10
CA ASP A 187 -16.59 -3.13 8.15
C ASP A 187 -15.61 -2.11 7.55
N SER A 188 -15.08 -2.39 6.35
CA SER A 188 -14.30 -1.42 5.58
C SER A 188 -15.16 -0.28 5.04
N LEU A 189 -16.34 -0.57 4.48
CA LEU A 189 -17.19 0.47 3.87
C LEU A 189 -17.65 1.55 4.86
N GLN A 190 -17.92 1.17 6.10
CA GLN A 190 -18.31 2.11 7.15
C GLN A 190 -17.24 3.15 7.46
N LYS A 191 -15.97 2.74 7.37
CA LYS A 191 -14.82 3.63 7.61
C LYS A 191 -14.56 4.57 6.44
N ILE A 192 -14.95 4.16 5.23
CA ILE A 192 -14.69 4.87 3.98
C ILE A 192 -15.77 5.91 3.67
N LEU A 193 -17.04 5.58 3.94
CA LEU A 193 -18.16 6.45 3.58
C LEU A 193 -18.32 7.61 4.57
N SER A 194 -18.32 8.84 4.04
CA SER A 194 -18.69 10.04 4.77
C SER A 194 -20.02 10.60 4.23
N PRO A 195 -21.10 10.68 5.03
CA PRO A 195 -21.24 10.23 6.42
C PRO A 195 -21.31 8.69 6.57
N PRO A 196 -20.99 8.14 7.75
CA PRO A 196 -21.09 6.71 8.00
C PRO A 196 -22.54 6.24 7.84
N PRO A 197 -22.80 5.10 7.17
CA PRO A 197 -24.15 4.60 6.94
C PRO A 197 -24.81 4.18 8.25
N ALA A 198 -26.12 4.38 8.34
CA ALA A 198 -26.88 3.94 9.51
C ALA A 198 -26.79 2.42 9.70
N SER A 199 -26.65 1.98 10.95
CA SER A 199 -26.73 0.57 11.33
C SER A 199 -28.10 0.01 10.94
N LEU A 200 -28.13 -1.25 10.48
CA LEU A 200 -29.37 -1.95 10.10
C LEU A 200 -30.34 -2.09 11.29
N THR A 201 -29.77 -2.19 12.48
CA THR A 201 -30.43 -2.24 13.77
C THR A 201 -30.37 -0.83 14.36
N GLY A 202 -31.54 -0.21 14.52
CA GLY A 202 -31.64 1.16 15.02
C GLY A 202 -31.16 1.29 16.47
N LEU A 203 -30.90 2.53 16.90
CA LEU A 203 -30.41 2.87 18.26
C LEU A 203 -31.27 2.32 19.41
N CYS A 204 -32.52 1.94 19.13
CA CYS A 204 -33.46 1.38 20.11
C CYS A 204 -33.54 -0.16 20.10
N SER A 205 -32.65 -0.86 19.39
CA SER A 205 -32.66 -2.32 19.35
C SER A 205 -32.01 -2.92 20.59
N PHE A 206 -32.60 -4.00 21.14
CA PHE A 206 -32.04 -4.79 22.24
C PHE A 206 -30.89 -5.73 21.77
N ILE A 207 -30.61 -5.75 20.46
CA ILE A 207 -29.54 -6.53 19.83
C ILE A 207 -28.45 -5.54 19.40
N PRO A 208 -27.15 -5.84 19.61
CA PRO A 208 -26.06 -4.96 19.18
C PRO A 208 -26.18 -4.64 17.68
N PRO A 209 -25.77 -3.43 17.26
CA PRO A 209 -25.94 -3.02 15.89
C PRO A 209 -25.15 -3.94 14.94
N GLN A 210 -25.86 -4.79 14.19
CA GLN A 210 -25.29 -5.70 13.20
C GLN A 210 -25.62 -5.24 11.79
N GLY A 211 -24.57 -4.99 11.00
CA GLY A 211 -24.63 -4.64 9.58
C GLY A 211 -25.10 -3.21 9.30
N THR A 212 -24.92 -2.77 8.05
CA THR A 212 -25.19 -1.39 7.61
C THR A 212 -26.04 -1.30 6.37
N ARG A 213 -26.93 -0.29 6.34
CA ARG A 213 -27.73 0.03 5.15
C ARG A 213 -26.88 0.83 4.18
N VAL A 214 -26.21 0.14 3.28
CA VAL A 214 -25.44 0.76 2.21
C VAL A 214 -26.33 0.93 0.98
N ASN A 215 -26.55 2.18 0.55
CA ASN A 215 -27.24 2.45 -0.71
C ASN A 215 -26.28 2.25 -1.88
N THR A 216 -26.25 1.02 -2.41
CA THR A 216 -25.36 0.63 -3.52
C THR A 216 -25.63 1.44 -4.79
N ILE A 217 -26.89 1.78 -5.06
CA ILE A 217 -27.28 2.56 -6.25
C ILE A 217 -26.69 3.98 -6.17
N ALA A 218 -26.76 4.62 -5.01
CA ALA A 218 -26.19 5.95 -4.81
C ALA A 218 -24.65 5.95 -4.91
N ILE A 219 -23.98 4.92 -4.39
CA ILE A 219 -22.53 4.80 -4.51
C ILE A 219 -22.14 4.59 -5.98
N LEU A 220 -22.86 3.73 -6.70
CA LEU A 220 -22.60 3.50 -8.12
C LEU A 220 -22.88 4.73 -8.99
N SER A 221 -23.89 5.55 -8.66
CA SER A 221 -24.11 6.82 -9.37
C SER A 221 -22.98 7.82 -9.08
N GLN A 222 -22.59 7.99 -7.82
CA GLN A 222 -21.46 8.86 -7.45
C GLN A 222 -20.14 8.39 -8.08
N TYR A 223 -19.93 7.07 -8.18
CA TYR A 223 -18.78 6.49 -8.86
C TYR A 223 -18.76 6.84 -10.35
N ARG A 224 -19.90 6.76 -11.04
CA ARG A 224 -19.99 7.16 -12.47
C ARG A 224 -19.65 8.63 -12.66
N ASP A 225 -20.17 9.49 -11.79
CA ASP A 225 -19.89 10.92 -11.82
C ASP A 225 -18.41 11.19 -11.52
N ALA A 226 -17.83 10.49 -10.55
CA ALA A 226 -16.41 10.55 -10.20
C ALA A 226 -15.50 10.15 -11.36
N ILE A 227 -15.77 9.02 -12.03
CA ILE A 227 -14.99 8.58 -13.21
C ILE A 227 -15.20 9.52 -14.41
N SER A 228 -16.41 10.10 -14.56
CA SER A 228 -16.66 11.14 -15.57
C SER A 228 -15.77 12.35 -15.33
N ALA A 229 -15.79 12.88 -14.10
CA ALA A 229 -15.01 14.04 -13.71
C ALA A 229 -13.51 13.77 -13.80
N LEU A 230 -13.05 12.58 -13.42
CA LEU A 230 -11.65 12.15 -13.56
C LEU A 230 -11.21 12.15 -15.04
N SER A 231 -12.06 11.60 -15.92
CA SER A 231 -11.82 11.58 -17.37
C SER A 231 -11.79 12.99 -17.96
N GLU A 232 -12.69 13.87 -17.54
CA GLU A 232 -12.70 15.27 -17.97
C GLU A 232 -11.47 16.01 -17.47
N ARG A 233 -11.05 15.77 -16.23
CA ARG A 233 -9.89 16.43 -15.62
C ARG A 233 -8.56 16.02 -16.25
N LEU A 234 -8.45 14.75 -16.67
CA LEU A 234 -7.31 14.28 -17.44
C LEU A 234 -7.31 14.88 -18.85
N GLY A 235 -8.48 14.95 -19.50
CA GLY A 235 -8.62 15.55 -20.82
C GLY A 235 -7.65 14.94 -21.84
N THR A 236 -6.69 15.76 -22.28
CA THR A 236 -5.60 15.41 -23.20
C THR A 236 -4.21 15.44 -22.55
N ASP A 237 -4.15 15.66 -21.24
CA ASP A 237 -2.90 15.83 -20.50
C ASP A 237 -2.17 14.50 -20.35
N THR A 238 -0.84 14.57 -20.27
CA THR A 238 0.01 13.38 -20.06
C THR A 238 -0.07 12.88 -18.62
N TRP A 239 -0.16 13.79 -17.65
CA TRP A 239 -0.26 13.48 -16.23
C TRP A 239 -1.40 14.29 -15.63
N PHE A 240 -1.94 13.83 -14.51
CA PHE A 240 -3.01 14.53 -13.84
C PHE A 240 -2.57 15.96 -13.44
N LEU A 241 -3.53 16.88 -13.52
CA LEU A 241 -3.37 18.30 -13.17
C LEU A 241 -2.39 19.08 -14.07
N GLY A 242 -2.07 18.56 -15.26
CA GLY A 242 -1.17 19.22 -16.22
C GLY A 242 0.31 19.20 -15.80
N SER A 243 0.67 18.29 -14.88
CA SER A 243 2.04 18.14 -14.38
C SER A 243 2.97 17.64 -15.49
N SER A 244 4.22 18.11 -15.52
CA SER A 244 5.23 17.65 -16.48
C SER A 244 5.78 16.27 -16.13
N GLU A 245 5.86 15.99 -14.82
CA GLU A 245 6.38 14.76 -14.23
C GLU A 245 5.25 13.97 -13.56
N PRO A 246 5.41 12.65 -13.40
CA PRO A 246 4.41 11.84 -12.71
C PRO A 246 4.34 12.20 -11.23
N THR A 247 3.11 12.36 -10.74
CA THR A 247 2.82 12.79 -9.36
C THR A 247 2.38 11.60 -8.49
N PRO A 248 2.37 11.76 -7.15
CA PRO A 248 1.79 10.76 -6.25
C PRO A 248 0.30 10.48 -6.53
N LEU A 249 -0.44 11.47 -7.03
CA LEU A 249 -1.82 11.30 -7.47
C LEU A 249 -1.90 10.36 -8.68
N ASP A 250 -0.99 10.47 -9.65
CA ASP A 250 -0.95 9.56 -10.80
C ASP A 250 -0.72 8.11 -10.35
N ALA A 251 0.16 7.88 -9.37
CA ALA A 251 0.38 6.55 -8.81
C ALA A 251 -0.90 5.96 -8.16
N LEU A 252 -1.62 6.78 -7.39
CA LEU A 252 -2.89 6.38 -6.77
C LEU A 252 -3.99 6.13 -7.82
N ALA A 253 -4.16 7.05 -8.77
CA ALA A 253 -5.14 6.95 -9.83
C ALA A 253 -4.90 5.72 -10.69
N PHE A 254 -3.63 5.42 -11.03
CA PHE A 254 -3.26 4.20 -11.71
C PHE A 254 -3.66 2.95 -10.93
N ALA A 255 -3.36 2.91 -9.64
CA ALA A 255 -3.69 1.76 -8.80
C ALA A 255 -5.20 1.47 -8.81
N TYR A 256 -6.04 2.49 -8.64
CA TYR A 256 -7.49 2.34 -8.73
C TYR A 256 -7.92 1.92 -10.13
N LEU A 257 -7.53 2.65 -11.18
CA LEU A 257 -7.97 2.34 -12.56
C LEU A 257 -7.58 0.92 -12.97
N HIS A 258 -6.37 0.47 -12.64
CA HIS A 258 -5.93 -0.89 -12.93
C HIS A 258 -6.78 -1.94 -12.19
N CYS A 259 -7.01 -1.76 -10.88
CA CYS A 259 -7.84 -2.68 -10.12
C CYS A 259 -9.30 -2.68 -10.59
N LEU A 260 -9.86 -1.52 -10.99
CA LEU A 260 -11.21 -1.40 -11.54
C LEU A 260 -11.33 -2.12 -12.89
N LEU A 261 -10.33 -1.98 -13.78
CA LEU A 261 -10.29 -2.67 -15.06
C LEU A 261 -10.20 -4.20 -14.90
N ASN A 262 -9.59 -4.67 -13.81
CA ASN A 262 -9.49 -6.10 -13.49
C ASN A 262 -10.62 -6.59 -12.55
N SER A 263 -11.63 -5.75 -12.30
CA SER A 263 -12.78 -6.05 -11.43
C SER A 263 -14.02 -6.49 -12.22
N GLY A 264 -15.16 -6.59 -11.52
CA GLY A 264 -16.44 -6.98 -12.09
C GLY A 264 -16.98 -6.03 -13.16
N ASP A 265 -17.88 -6.55 -13.99
CA ASP A 265 -18.32 -5.91 -15.24
C ASP A 265 -18.93 -4.51 -15.03
N THR A 266 -19.70 -4.29 -13.96
CA THR A 266 -20.41 -3.02 -13.73
C THR A 266 -19.47 -1.83 -13.61
N VAL A 267 -18.41 -2.00 -12.83
CA VAL A 267 -17.42 -0.96 -12.53
C VAL A 267 -16.40 -0.85 -13.68
N ARG A 268 -16.01 -2.00 -14.25
CA ARG A 268 -15.11 -2.08 -15.40
C ARG A 268 -15.68 -1.36 -16.64
N ILE A 269 -16.96 -1.56 -16.95
CA ILE A 269 -17.61 -0.97 -18.14
C ILE A 269 -17.57 0.57 -18.11
N GLU A 270 -17.70 1.19 -16.94
CA GLU A 270 -17.67 2.66 -16.83
C GLU A 270 -16.28 3.23 -17.15
N VAL A 271 -15.22 2.54 -16.71
CA VAL A 271 -13.85 2.93 -17.05
C VAL A 271 -13.56 2.66 -18.52
N THR A 272 -13.94 1.49 -19.04
CA THR A 272 -13.66 1.13 -20.45
C THR A 272 -14.38 2.01 -21.45
N ARG A 273 -15.53 2.59 -21.08
CA ARG A 273 -16.23 3.61 -21.88
C ARG A 273 -15.40 4.88 -22.08
N ARG A 274 -14.48 5.19 -21.17
CA ARG A 274 -13.60 6.37 -21.22
C ARG A 274 -12.25 6.00 -21.82
N VAL A 275 -12.13 6.17 -23.13
CA VAL A 275 -10.93 5.78 -23.91
C VAL A 275 -9.67 6.48 -23.41
N ASN A 276 -9.76 7.75 -22.97
CA ASN A 276 -8.62 8.49 -22.45
C ASN A 276 -8.04 7.86 -21.18
N LEU A 277 -8.89 7.43 -20.24
CA LEU A 277 -8.46 6.76 -19.01
C LEU A 277 -7.82 5.40 -19.31
N VAL A 278 -8.39 4.62 -20.24
CA VAL A 278 -7.84 3.32 -20.62
C VAL A 278 -6.49 3.47 -21.32
N ALA A 279 -6.37 4.40 -22.26
CA ALA A 279 -5.11 4.67 -22.95
C ALA A 279 -4.04 5.17 -21.98
N TRP A 280 -4.42 6.02 -21.03
CA TRP A 280 -3.54 6.51 -19.98
C TRP A 280 -3.08 5.37 -19.05
N GLU A 281 -4.01 4.52 -18.58
CA GLU A 281 -3.69 3.36 -17.73
C GLU A 281 -2.71 2.42 -18.44
N TRP A 282 -2.93 2.12 -19.72
CA TRP A 282 -2.08 1.21 -20.47
C TRP A 282 -0.65 1.72 -20.62
N ARG A 283 -0.49 3.03 -20.84
CA ARG A 283 0.83 3.69 -20.87
C ARG A 283 1.51 3.61 -19.51
N VAL A 284 0.83 4.01 -18.44
CA VAL A 284 1.39 3.97 -17.08
C VAL A 284 1.72 2.55 -16.66
N ARG A 285 0.86 1.58 -16.99
CA ARG A 285 1.10 0.15 -16.76
C ARG A 285 2.41 -0.31 -17.36
N SER A 286 2.73 0.13 -18.58
CA SER A 286 3.98 -0.21 -19.24
C SER A 286 5.18 0.36 -18.49
N LEU A 287 5.12 1.64 -18.10
CA LEU A 287 6.17 2.28 -17.29
C LEU A 287 6.38 1.60 -15.94
N VAL A 288 5.29 1.24 -15.25
CA VAL A 288 5.36 0.54 -13.96
C VAL A 288 5.98 -0.83 -14.12
N ARG A 289 5.64 -1.58 -15.18
CA ARG A 289 6.25 -2.88 -15.45
C ARG A 289 7.73 -2.80 -15.78
N ASP A 290 8.17 -1.75 -16.44
CA ASP A 290 9.58 -1.58 -16.80
C ASP A 290 10.47 -1.19 -15.59
N GLY A 291 9.85 -0.73 -14.48
CA GLY A 291 10.57 -0.31 -13.27
C GLY A 291 11.04 -1.45 -12.36
N PHE A 292 10.41 -2.64 -12.43
CA PHE A 292 10.69 -3.75 -11.51
C PHE A 292 11.51 -4.86 -12.14
N VAL A 293 12.35 -5.49 -11.31
CA VAL A 293 13.09 -6.70 -11.67
C VAL A 293 12.28 -7.92 -11.20
N TRP A 294 12.10 -8.85 -12.13
CA TRP A 294 11.24 -10.03 -11.97
C TRP A 294 12.06 -11.30 -11.78
#